data_AF-A0A661CEI2-F1
#
_entry.id   AF-A0A661CEI2-F1
#
_cell.length_a   1.000
_cell.length_b   1.000
_cell.length_c   1.000
_cell.angle_alpha   90.00
_cell.angle_beta   90.00
_cell.angle_gamma   90.00
#
_symmetry.space_group_name_H-M   'P 1'
#
loop_
_entity.id
_entity.type
_entity.pdbx_description
1 polymer ?
#
loop_
_entity_poly.entity_id
_entity_poly.type
_entity_poly.pdbx_seq_one_letter_code
_entity_poly.pdbx_strand_id
1 'polypeptide(L)' 'MKSLTDYPIEELKLIYNILHNQFPTHTELMNSELLQDLQHYLLTKAEASGVEVSQHSGWANWLITDKATPK' A
#
# COMPACT_ATOMS: atom_id res chain seq x y z
N MET A 1 11.36 14.21 -11.49
CA MET A 1 10.96 12.90 -10.94
C MET A 1 9.47 12.94 -10.64
N LYS A 2 8.77 11.82 -10.76
CA LYS A 2 7.36 11.69 -10.36
C LYS A 2 7.27 11.48 -8.84
N SER A 3 6.24 12.03 -8.21
CA SER A 3 5.89 11.77 -6.82
C SER A 3 5.10 10.46 -6.71
N LEU A 4 5.03 9.85 -5.53
CA LEU A 4 4.20 8.66 -5.28
C LEU A 4 2.73 8.89 -5.69
N THR A 5 2.25 10.13 -5.59
CA THR A 5 0.90 10.54 -5.98
C THR A 5 0.60 10.43 -7.48
N ASP A 6 1.63 10.34 -8.32
CA ASP A 6 1.49 10.36 -9.78
C ASP A 6 1.37 8.95 -10.39
N TYR A 7 1.51 7.91 -9.57
CA TYR A 7 1.39 6.51 -9.99
C TYR A 7 -0.01 5.97 -9.73
N PRO A 8 -0.49 5.01 -10.55
CA PRO A 8 -1.75 4.31 -10.27
C PRO A 8 -1.71 3.63 -8.90
N ILE A 9 -2.79 3.80 -8.14
CA ILE A 9 -2.88 3.25 -6.78
C ILE A 9 -2.71 1.73 -6.75
N GLU A 10 -3.16 1.03 -7.79
CA GLU A 10 -3.06 -0.43 -7.89
C GLU A 10 -1.59 -0.89 -8.07
N GLU A 11 -0.78 -0.14 -8.80
CA GLU A 11 0.67 -0.41 -8.90
C GLU A 11 1.35 -0.21 -7.53
N LEU A 12 0.96 0.85 -6.82
CA LEU A 12 1.51 1.16 -5.50
C LEU A 12 1.15 0.09 -4.46
N LYS A 13 -0.10 -0.41 -4.46
CA LYS A 13 -0.53 -1.52 -3.61
C LYS A 13 0.26 -2.80 -3.92
N LEU A 14 0.44 -3.12 -5.20
CA LEU A 14 1.18 -4.30 -5.64
C LEU A 14 2.64 -4.24 -5.15
N ILE A 15 3.32 -3.13 -5.40
CA ILE A 15 4.71 -2.93 -4.99
C ILE A 15 4.85 -3.02 -3.48
N TYR A 16 3.97 -2.35 -2.73
CA TYR A 16 3.95 -2.42 -1.27
C TYR A 16 3.78 -3.85 -0.77
N ASN A 17 2.80 -4.59 -1.30
CA ASN A 17 2.56 -5.99 -0.90
C ASN A 17 3.77 -6.88 -1.15
N ILE A 18 4.40 -6.76 -2.32
CA ILE A 18 5.59 -7.55 -2.66
C ILE A 18 6.72 -7.24 -1.66
N LEU A 19 7.03 -5.95 -1.46
CA LEU A 19 8.13 -5.54 -0.58
C LEU A 19 7.88 -5.88 0.89
N HIS A 20 6.66 -5.65 1.39
CA HIS A 20 6.27 -5.98 2.76
C HIS A 20 6.38 -7.50 3.02
N ASN A 21 6.03 -8.34 2.04
CA ASN A 21 6.19 -9.79 2.16
C ASN A 21 7.66 -10.26 2.13
N GLN A 22 8.60 -9.41 1.71
CA GLN A 22 10.03 -9.71 1.74
C GLN A 22 10.69 -9.41 3.09
N PHE A 23 10.00 -8.80 4.07
CA PHE A 23 10.57 -8.48 5.39
C PHE A 23 11.23 -9.65 6.13
N PRO A 24 10.72 -10.91 6.08
CA PRO A 24 11.40 -12.03 6.72
C PRO A 24 12.80 -12.30 6.15
N THR A 25 13.03 -11.95 4.89
CA THR A 25 14.29 -12.17 4.16
C THR A 25 15.17 -10.91 4.15
N HIS A 26 14.54 -9.74 4.11
CA HIS A 26 15.18 -8.43 3.92
C HIS A 26 14.73 -7.46 5.01
N THR A 27 15.32 -7.58 6.20
CA THR A 27 14.97 -6.74 7.36
C THR A 27 15.33 -5.26 7.14
N GLU A 28 16.25 -4.97 6.22
CA GLU A 28 16.61 -3.61 5.81
C GLU A 28 15.42 -2.82 5.25
N LEU A 29 14.42 -3.51 4.69
CA LEU A 29 13.22 -2.87 4.16
C LEU A 29 12.37 -2.22 5.26
N MET A 30 12.46 -2.68 6.52
CA MET A 30 11.78 -2.04 7.66
C MET A 30 12.25 -0.59 7.88
N ASN A 31 13.50 -0.30 7.51
CA ASN A 31 14.12 1.02 7.66
C ASN A 31 14.09 1.82 6.35
N SER A 32 13.42 1.33 5.30
CA SER A 32 13.31 2.02 4.03
C SER A 32 12.36 3.21 4.13
N GLU A 33 12.89 4.43 4.03
CA GLU A 33 12.09 5.66 4.01
C GLU A 33 11.06 5.63 2.87
N LEU A 34 11.44 5.14 1.68
CA LEU A 34 10.53 4.99 0.55
C LEU A 34 9.34 4.07 0.87
N LEU A 35 9.59 2.95 1.56
CA LEU A 35 8.52 2.01 1.91
C LEU A 35 7.62 2.57 3.00
N GLN A 36 8.17 3.35 3.94
CA GLN A 36 7.40 4.06 4.96
C GLN A 36 6.51 5.14 4.31
N ASP A 37 7.03 5.92 3.37
CA ASP A 37 6.26 6.92 2.62
C ASP A 37 5.15 6.26 1.80
N LEU A 38 5.44 5.13 1.14
CA LEU A 38 4.46 4.34 0.40
C LEU A 38 3.35 3.82 1.32
N GLN A 39 3.72 3.29 2.49
CA GLN A 39 2.75 2.82 3.48
C GLN A 39 1.84 3.96 3.97
N HIS A 40 2.41 5.10 4.36
CA HIS A 40 1.63 6.27 4.81
C HIS A 40 0.67 6.77 3.73
N TYR A 41 1.13 6.84 2.48
CA TYR A 41 0.29 7.23 1.36
C TYR A 41 -0.88 6.27 1.17
N LEU A 42 -0.62 4.96 1.16
CA LEU A 42 -1.65 3.94 0.97
C LEU A 42 -2.65 3.89 2.14
N LEU A 43 -2.19 4.04 3.39
CA LEU A 43 -3.07 4.15 4.56
C LEU A 43 -4.03 5.34 4.41
N THR A 44 -3.50 6.51 4.03
CA THR A 44 -4.31 7.72 3.81
C THR A 44 -5.38 7.49 2.73
N LYS A 45 -5.04 6.75 1.66
CA LYS A 45 -6.00 6.42 0.59
C LYS A 45 -7.05 5.39 1.02
N ALA A 46 -6.68 4.42 1.84
CA ALA A 46 -7.60 3.45 2.40
C ALA A 46 -8.62 4.11 3.34
N GLU A 47 -8.15 4.96 4.25
CA GLU A 47 -9.00 5.75 5.15
C GLU A 47 -9.96 6.67 4.36
N ALA A 48 -9.44 7.37 3.34
CA ALA A 48 -10.27 8.20 2.46
C ALA A 48 -11.31 7.38 1.65
N SER A 49 -11.10 6.07 1.50
CA SER A 49 -12.04 5.14 0.87
C SER A 49 -13.05 4.53 1.87
N GLY A 50 -13.01 4.96 3.13
CA GLY A 50 -13.88 4.44 4.20
C GLY A 50 -13.42 3.10 4.80
N VAL A 51 -12.17 2.69 4.54
CA VAL A 51 -11.62 1.46 5.12
C VAL A 51 -11.11 1.75 6.53
N GLU A 52 -11.52 0.91 7.47
CA GLU A 52 -10.99 0.93 8.83
C GLU A 52 -9.61 0.25 8.86
N VAL A 53 -8.54 1.04 8.71
CA VAL A 53 -7.16 0.56 8.64
C VAL A 53 -6.59 0.09 9.99
N SER A 54 -7.24 0.44 11.11
CA SER A 54 -6.93 -0.09 12.45
C SER A 54 -7.20 -1.60 12.56
N GLN A 55 -8.07 -2.13 11.69
CA GLN A 55 -8.30 -3.56 11.54
C GLN A 55 -7.33 -4.11 10.48
N HIS A 56 -6.40 -4.98 10.89
CA HIS A 56 -5.46 -5.63 9.97
C HIS A 56 -6.16 -6.32 8.78
N SER A 57 -7.36 -6.86 9.00
CA SER A 57 -8.18 -7.49 7.95
C SER A 57 -8.74 -6.48 6.95
N GLY A 58 -9.18 -5.30 7.39
CA GLY A 58 -9.67 -4.23 6.52
C GLY A 58 -8.58 -3.70 5.61
N TRP A 59 -7.39 -3.47 6.18
CA TRP A 59 -6.19 -3.09 5.44
C TRP A 59 -5.76 -4.14 4.41
N ALA A 60 -5.61 -5.39 4.84
CA ALA A 60 -5.21 -6.49 3.96
C ALA A 60 -6.21 -6.68 2.80
N ASN A 61 -7.51 -6.63 3.08
CA ASN A 61 -8.55 -6.75 2.06
C ASN A 61 -8.50 -5.59 1.06
N TRP A 62 -8.27 -4.37 1.50
CA TRP A 62 -8.18 -3.21 0.61
C TRP A 62 -6.95 -3.26 -0.31
N LEU A 63 -5.83 -3.76 0.20
CA LEU A 63 -4.58 -3.91 -0.57
C LEU A 63 -4.70 -4.93 -1.71
N ILE A 64 -5.53 -5.98 -1.55
CA ILE A 64 -5.78 -6.98 -2.59
C ILE A 64 -6.99 -6.66 -3.47
N THR A 65 -7.80 -5.67 -3.07
CA THR A 65 -8.92 -5.21 -3.88
C THR A 65 -8.38 -4.34 -5.00
N ASP A 66 -8.38 -4.89 -6.20
CA ASP A 66 -8.19 -4.14 -7.43
C ASP A 66 -9.50 -3.39 -7.71
N LYS A 67 -9.51 -2.05 -7.69
CA LYS A 67 -10.67 -1.31 -8.25
C LYS A 67 -10.60 -1.36 -9.78
N ALA A 68 -10.65 -2.56 -10.34
CA ALA A 68 -11.05 -2.77 -11.72
C ALA A 68 -12.58 -2.83 -11.79
N THR A 69 -13.16 -1.76 -12.34
CA THR A 69 -14.52 -1.56 -12.90
C THR A 69 -15.66 -1.06 -11.99
N PRO A 70 -16.47 -0.13 -12.54
CA PRO A 70 -17.63 -0.57 -13.30
C PRO A 70 -17.60 -0.11 -14.77
N LYS A 71 -17.85 -1.04 -15.69
CA LYS A 71 -18.56 -0.76 -16.93
C LYS A 71 -19.67 -1.79 -17.10
#